data_AF-A0A3S1B387-F1
#
_entry.id   AF-A0A3S1B387-F1
#
_cell.length_a   1.000
_cell.length_b   1.000
_cell.length_c   1.000
_cell.angle_alpha   90.00
_cell.angle_beta   90.00
_cell.angle_gamma   90.00
#
_symmetry.space_group_name_H-M   'P 1'
#
loop_
_entity.id
_entity.type
_entity.pdbx_description
1 polymer ?
#
loop_
_entity_poly.entity_id
_entity_poly.type
_entity_poly.pdbx_seq_one_letter_code
_entity_poly.pdbx_strand_id
1 'polypeptide(L)'
;MYEESPSCVGNYSVLYLIMDNEMLCNNRLNISLGNDTDPAICGPFKELRNCVGDFYRGLCGDLYAWFNDRLWLAVAEVFFLQCVSDLESDQTPVPPIPASYQLY
;
A
#
# COMPACT_ATOMS: atom_id res chain seq x y z
N MET A 1 -16.91 1.73 2.78
CA MET A 1 -17.36 2.32 4.07
C MET A 1 -16.38 1.83 5.10
N TYR A 2 -15.82 2.70 5.93
CA TYR A 2 -14.78 2.33 6.88
C TYR A 2 -14.91 3.07 8.20
N GLU A 3 -14.31 2.48 9.22
CA GLU A 3 -14.03 3.07 10.52
C GLU A 3 -12.51 2.95 10.73
N GLU A 4 -11.83 4.09 10.85
CA GLU A 4 -10.38 4.06 11.07
C GLU A 4 -10.09 3.74 12.53
N SER A 5 -9.03 2.99 12.76
CA SER A 5 -8.55 2.78 14.12
C SER A 5 -7.94 4.07 14.67
N PRO A 6 -8.46 4.62 15.78
CA PRO A 6 -7.88 5.81 16.41
C PRO A 6 -6.46 5.54 16.92
N SER A 7 -6.07 4.27 17.04
CA SER A 7 -4.72 3.89 17.47
C SER A 7 -3.63 4.21 16.46
N CYS A 8 -3.95 4.50 15.19
CA CYS A 8 -2.93 4.77 14.17
C CYS A 8 -2.51 6.24 14.06
N VAL A 9 -3.30 7.17 14.62
CA VAL A 9 -2.92 8.59 14.64
C VAL A 9 -1.92 8.83 15.77
N GLY A 10 -0.67 9.17 15.42
CA GLY A 10 0.34 9.65 16.38
C GLY A 10 0.89 8.58 17.34
N ASN A 11 0.67 7.29 17.06
CA ASN A 11 1.13 6.19 17.91
C ASN A 11 2.45 5.59 17.40
N TYR A 12 3.53 5.82 18.13
CA TYR A 12 4.86 5.31 17.78
C TYR A 12 4.94 3.79 17.73
N SER A 13 4.22 3.06 18.59
CA SER A 13 4.24 1.59 18.59
C SER A 13 3.63 1.03 17.30
N VAL A 14 2.61 1.69 16.75
CA VAL A 14 2.02 1.34 15.46
C VAL A 14 3.01 1.54 14.32
N LEU A 15 3.80 2.61 14.35
CA LEU A 15 4.85 2.83 13.36
C LEU A 15 5.87 1.68 13.34
N TYR A 16 6.33 1.21 14.50
CA TYR A 16 7.23 0.04 14.55
C TYR A 16 6.62 -1.22 13.96
N LEU A 17 5.34 -1.50 14.27
CA LEU A 17 4.64 -2.65 13.70
C LEU A 17 4.53 -2.57 12.17
N ILE A 18 4.30 -1.38 11.63
CA ILE A 18 4.29 -1.14 10.18
C ILE A 18 5.67 -1.41 9.58
N MET A 19 6.74 -0.85 10.17
CA MET A 19 8.10 -1.03 9.67
C MET A 19 8.54 -2.50 9.71
N ASP A 20 8.22 -3.22 10.79
CA ASP A 20 8.50 -4.65 10.92
C ASP A 20 7.74 -5.46 9.86
N ASN A 21 6.46 -5.13 9.63
CA ASN A 21 5.68 -5.80 8.61
C ASN A 21 6.18 -5.49 7.19
N GLU A 22 6.58 -4.25 6.92
CA GLU A 22 7.19 -3.88 5.64
C GLU A 22 8.50 -4.65 5.40
N MET A 23 9.34 -4.79 6.43
CA MET A 23 10.53 -5.64 6.34
C MET A 23 10.16 -7.11 6.05
N LEU A 24 9.11 -7.65 6.68
CA LEU A 24 8.64 -9.01 6.41
C LEU A 24 8.10 -9.16 4.98
N CYS A 25 7.34 -8.19 4.49
CA CYS A 25 6.83 -8.17 3.13
C CYS A 25 7.98 -8.09 2.11
N ASN A 26 8.97 -7.23 2.36
CA ASN A 26 10.19 -7.13 1.55
C ASN A 26 11.00 -8.43 1.56
N ASN A 27 11.20 -9.05 2.71
CA ASN A 27 11.97 -10.30 2.83
C ASN A 27 11.31 -11.49 2.11
N ARG A 28 9.98 -11.44 1.93
CA ARG A 28 9.24 -12.46 1.15
C ARG A 28 9.44 -12.28 -0.36
N LEU A 29 9.88 -11.11 -0.79
CA LEU A 29 10.01 -10.76 -2.20
C LEU A 29 11.47 -10.67 -2.59
N ASN A 30 11.94 -11.70 -3.27
CA ASN A 30 13.28 -11.72 -3.85
C ASN A 30 13.25 -10.98 -5.20
N ILE A 31 13.12 -9.65 -5.17
CA ILE A 31 13.13 -8.84 -6.39
C ILE A 31 14.56 -8.76 -6.92
N SER A 32 14.87 -9.61 -7.90
CA SER A 32 16.10 -9.48 -8.69
C SER A 32 15.97 -8.21 -9.55
N LEU A 33 16.78 -7.19 -9.26
CA LEU A 33 16.93 -6.00 -10.12
C LEU A 33 17.79 -6.31 -11.37
N GLY A 34 17.63 -7.50 -11.96
CA GLY A 34 18.27 -7.90 -13.20
C GLY A 34 17.53 -7.37 -14.44
N ASN A 35 18.05 -7.65 -15.64
CA ASN A 35 17.44 -7.37 -16.96
C ASN A 35 16.12 -8.15 -17.20
N ASP A 36 15.23 -8.17 -16.21
CA ASP A 36 13.98 -8.89 -16.23
C ASP A 36 12.90 -8.02 -16.91
N THR A 37 12.03 -8.67 -17.69
CA THR A 37 10.93 -8.04 -18.45
C THR A 37 9.91 -7.37 -17.54
N ASP A 38 9.15 -6.38 -18.04
CA ASP A 38 8.13 -5.62 -17.27
C ASP A 38 7.25 -6.47 -16.32
N PRO A 39 6.69 -7.65 -16.73
CA PRO A 39 5.85 -8.45 -15.82
C PRO A 39 6.62 -9.04 -14.62
N ALA A 40 7.92 -9.31 -14.78
CA ALA A 40 8.77 -9.89 -13.75
C ALA A 40 9.17 -8.86 -12.67
N ILE A 41 9.05 -7.56 -12.97
CA ILE A 41 9.30 -6.48 -12.00
C ILE A 41 7.98 -6.01 -11.37
N CYS A 42 6.93 -5.85 -12.18
CA CYS A 42 5.66 -5.28 -11.69
C CYS A 42 4.84 -6.23 -10.83
N GLY A 43 4.92 -7.55 -11.07
CA GLY A 43 4.26 -8.56 -10.23
C GLY A 43 4.74 -8.51 -8.77
N PRO A 44 6.05 -8.71 -8.52
CA PRO A 44 6.61 -8.62 -7.17
C PRO A 44 6.39 -7.26 -6.50
N PHE A 45 6.49 -6.16 -7.25
CA PHE A 45 6.22 -4.82 -6.72
C PHE A 45 4.76 -4.67 -6.25
N LYS A 46 3.79 -5.19 -7.02
CA LYS A 46 2.37 -5.22 -6.64
C LYS A 46 2.13 -6.11 -5.42
N GLU A 47 2.80 -7.26 -5.33
CA GLU A 47 2.72 -8.14 -4.16
C GLU A 47 3.25 -7.46 -2.89
N LEU A 48 4.34 -6.69 -3.01
CA LEU A 48 4.88 -5.90 -1.89
C LEU A 48 3.86 -4.89 -1.38
N ARG A 49 3.35 -4.06 -2.30
CA ARG A 49 2.30 -3.09 -2.01
C ARG A 49 1.11 -3.76 -1.32
N ASN A 50 0.61 -4.87 -1.87
CA ASN A 50 -0.55 -5.58 -1.32
C ASN A 50 -0.30 -6.09 0.09
N CYS A 51 0.85 -6.72 0.32
CA CYS A 51 1.24 -7.22 1.64
C CYS A 51 1.26 -6.11 2.70
N VAL A 52 1.80 -4.94 2.35
CA VAL A 52 1.83 -3.77 3.22
C VAL A 52 0.42 -3.18 3.38
N GLY A 53 -0.31 -3.02 2.28
CA GLY A 53 -1.65 -2.44 2.25
C GLY A 53 -2.68 -3.23 3.05
N ASP A 54 -2.63 -4.57 3.01
CA ASP A 54 -3.51 -5.44 3.79
C ASP A 54 -3.24 -5.32 5.29
N PHE A 55 -1.97 -5.12 5.67
CA PHE A 55 -1.61 -4.85 7.06
C PHE A 55 -2.11 -3.48 7.53
N TYR A 56 -1.93 -2.43 6.73
CA TYR A 56 -2.52 -1.11 7.01
C TYR A 56 -4.04 -1.20 7.14
N ARG A 57 -4.71 -1.94 6.25
CA ARG A 57 -6.16 -2.11 6.31
C ARG A 57 -6.60 -2.80 7.59
N GLY A 58 -5.91 -3.87 7.98
CA GLY A 58 -6.22 -4.61 9.20
C GLY A 58 -5.93 -3.84 10.49
N LEU A 59 -4.90 -3.00 10.51
CA LEU A 59 -4.47 -2.28 11.69
C LEU A 59 -5.12 -0.90 11.85
N CYS A 60 -5.25 -0.18 10.74
CA CYS A 60 -5.56 1.25 10.72
C CYS A 60 -6.86 1.60 9.99
N GLY A 61 -7.28 0.79 9.02
CA GLY A 61 -8.49 1.02 8.24
C GLY A 61 -8.21 1.31 6.76
N ASP A 62 -9.29 1.51 6.01
CA ASP A 62 -9.24 1.63 4.55
C ASP A 62 -8.61 2.95 4.08
N LEU A 63 -8.73 4.05 4.84
CA LEU A 63 -8.14 5.33 4.46
C LEU A 63 -6.61 5.25 4.54
N TYR A 64 -6.06 4.68 5.61
CA TYR A 64 -4.61 4.47 5.72
C TYR A 64 -4.09 3.48 4.66
N ALA A 65 -4.83 2.42 4.36
CA ALA A 65 -4.48 1.51 3.26
C ALA A 65 -4.49 2.24 1.90
N TRP A 66 -5.48 3.10 1.66
CA TRP A 66 -5.55 3.93 0.45
C TRP A 66 -4.38 4.91 0.34
N PHE A 67 -3.98 5.55 1.45
CA PHE A 67 -2.79 6.41 1.45
C PHE A 67 -1.52 5.63 1.09
N ASN A 68 -1.38 4.41 1.61
CA ASN A 68 -0.28 3.52 1.25
C ASN A 68 -0.31 3.20 -0.26
N ASP A 69 -1.46 2.87 -0.84
CA ASP A 69 -1.58 2.61 -2.28
C ASP A 69 -1.11 3.81 -3.13
N ARG A 70 -1.50 5.03 -2.72
CA ARG A 70 -1.04 6.28 -3.38
C ARG A 70 0.46 6.50 -3.24
N LEU A 71 1.04 6.17 -2.09
CA LEU A 71 2.49 6.25 -1.86
C LEU A 71 3.23 5.29 -2.80
N TRP A 72 2.75 4.05 -2.94
CA TRP A 72 3.36 3.06 -3.84
C TRP A 72 3.24 3.46 -5.31
N LEU A 73 2.15 4.11 -5.71
CA LEU A 73 2.05 4.71 -7.04
C LEU A 73 3.10 5.80 -7.26
N ALA A 74 3.27 6.72 -6.30
CA ALA A 74 4.30 7.76 -6.39
C ALA A 74 5.73 7.20 -6.41
N VAL A 75 5.99 6.12 -5.67
CA VAL A 75 7.28 5.40 -5.75
C VAL A 75 7.48 4.80 -7.15
N ALA A 76 6.44 4.20 -7.74
CA ALA A 76 6.52 3.67 -9.09
C ALA A 76 6.77 4.76 -10.14
N GLU A 77 6.15 5.93 -10.02
CA GLU A 77 6.38 7.09 -10.89
C GLU A 77 7.83 7.58 -10.90
N VAL A 78 8.62 7.24 -9.88
CA VAL A 78 10.04 7.63 -9.79
C VAL A 78 10.97 6.48 -10.16
N PHE A 79 10.69 5.27 -9.71
CA PHE A 79 11.64 4.15 -9.75
C PHE A 79 11.19 2.97 -10.62
N PHE A 80 9.89 2.83 -10.90
CA PHE A 80 9.30 1.69 -11.61
C PHE A 80 8.26 2.18 -12.62
N LEU A 81 8.68 3.08 -13.52
CA LEU A 81 7.81 3.74 -14.50
C LEU A 81 6.98 2.74 -15.32
N GLN A 82 7.56 1.58 -15.64
CA GLN A 82 6.90 0.50 -16.37
C GLN A 82 5.71 -0.12 -15.61
N CYS A 83 5.62 0.06 -14.29
CA CYS A 83 4.56 -0.50 -13.45
C CYS A 83 3.44 0.49 -13.13
N VAL A 84 3.57 1.76 -13.51
CA VAL A 84 2.60 2.82 -13.18
C VAL A 84 1.20 2.48 -13.69
N SER A 85 1.06 2.13 -14.97
CA SER A 85 -0.25 1.82 -15.56
C SER A 85 -0.92 0.59 -14.90
N ASP A 86 -0.13 -0.40 -14.52
CA ASP A 86 -0.58 -1.62 -13.83
C ASP A 86 -1.02 -1.35 -12.38
N LEU A 87 -0.47 -0.30 -11.76
CA LEU A 87 -0.84 0.13 -10.41
C LEU A 87 -2.04 1.04 -10.42
N GLU A 88 -2.13 1.97 -11.37
CA GLU A 88 -3.28 2.87 -11.53
C GLU A 88 -4.57 2.10 -11.80
N SER A 89 -4.50 1.10 -12.67
CA SER A 89 -5.66 0.26 -13.03
C SER A 89 -6.21 -0.57 -11.86
N ASP A 90 -5.36 -0.88 -10.89
CA ASP A 90 -5.69 -1.73 -9.73
C ASP A 90 -6.17 -0.94 -8.50
N GLN A 91 -6.11 0.40 -8.52
CA GLN A 91 -6.34 1.22 -7.34
C GLN A 91 -7.52 2.18 -7.52
N THR A 92 -8.22 2.47 -6.42
CA THR A 92 -9.29 3.47 -6.44
C THR A 92 -8.71 4.88 -6.33
N PRO A 93 -8.90 5.79 -7.33
CA PRO A 93 -8.24 7.10 -7.36
C PRO A 93 -8.75 8.04 -6.27
N VAL A 94 -9.98 7.84 -5.82
CA VAL A 94 -10.59 8.62 -4.74
C VAL A 94 -10.41 7.92 -3.40
N PRO A 95 -10.21 8.68 -2.31
CA PRO A 95 -10.18 8.10 -0.98
C PRO A 95 -11.53 7.48 -0.65
N PRO A 96 -11.55 6.45 0.20
CA PRO A 96 -12.82 5.91 0.66
C PRO A 96 -13.59 7.00 1.43
N ILE A 97 -14.92 6.87 1.47
CA ILE A 97 -15.80 7.79 2.22
C ILE A 97 -16.04 7.24 3.64
N PRO A 98 -15.88 8.05 4.71
CA PRO A 98 -16.12 7.61 6.08
C PRO A 98 -17.58 7.17 6.28
N ALA A 99 -17.82 6.18 7.12
CA ALA A 99 -19.19 5.73 7.44
C ALA A 99 -20.06 6.85 8.06
N SER A 100 -19.46 7.83 8.72
CA SER A 100 -20.15 8.97 9.34
C SER A 100 -20.86 9.91 8.36
N TYR A 101 -20.53 9.85 7.06
CA TYR A 101 -21.15 10.68 6.03
C TYR A 101 -22.52 10.17 5.54
N GLN A 102 -23.05 9.09 6.11
CA GLN A 102 -24.36 8.53 5.72
C GLN A 102 -25.58 9.18 6.40
N LEU A 103 -25.37 10.10 7.36
CA LEU A 103 -26.46 10.74 8.10
C LEU A 103 -26.94 12.07 7.48
N TYR A 104 -26.49 12.41 6.27
CA TYR A 104 -26.86 13.62 5.53
C TYR A 104 -27.34 13.32 4.12
#